data_AF-A0A9D6WYC9-F1
#
_entry.id   AF-A0A9D6WYC9-F1
#
_cell.length_a   1.000
_cell.length_b   1.000
_cell.length_c   1.000
_cell.angle_alpha   90.00
_cell.angle_beta   90.00
_cell.angle_gamma   90.00
#
_symmetry.space_group_name_H-M   'P 1'
#
loop_
_entity.id
_entity.type
_entity.pdbx_description
1 polymer ?
#
loop_
_entity_poly.entity_id
_entity_poly.type
_entity_poly.pdbx_seq_one_letter_code
_entity_poly.pdbx_strand_id
1 'polypeptide(L)'
;MGESDEPKKSALAQAGEAAMVADTMGGRVHVRWDETAQATPHGQIVFFAEFLATAGVFDRWVQACPLHYSSPNASRPRDVLGTLMLGILAGSKRYAHIAGVRGDAVAAKALGLNGLVSEDSVRRALKAMAAPASEPWMREALMTGVRDALERP
;
A
#
# COMPACT_ATOMS: atom_id res chain seq x y z
N MET A 1 -17.25 -9.81 52.99
CA MET A 1 -17.79 -10.20 51.67
C MET A 1 -17.38 -9.10 50.71
N GLY A 2 -16.15 -9.15 50.20
CA GLY A 2 -15.64 -8.14 49.27
C GLY A 2 -15.81 -8.68 47.86
N GLU A 3 -16.65 -8.04 47.06
CA GLU A 3 -16.68 -8.26 45.61
C GLU A 3 -15.26 -8.09 45.07
N SER A 4 -14.72 -9.17 44.53
CA SER A 4 -13.51 -9.13 43.71
C SER A 4 -13.87 -8.38 42.43
N ASP A 5 -13.41 -7.13 42.33
CA ASP A 5 -13.49 -6.34 41.11
C ASP A 5 -12.71 -7.08 40.01
N GLU A 6 -13.44 -7.76 39.10
CA GLU A 6 -12.83 -8.38 37.94
C GLU A 6 -12.13 -7.31 37.11
N PRO A 7 -10.87 -7.52 36.69
CA PRO A 7 -10.15 -6.54 35.89
C PRO A 7 -10.86 -6.36 34.55
N LYS A 8 -11.55 -5.22 34.39
CA LYS A 8 -12.20 -4.85 33.13
C LYS A 8 -11.12 -4.53 32.10
N LYS A 9 -11.12 -5.27 30.99
CA LYS A 9 -10.28 -4.99 29.82
C LYS A 9 -10.46 -3.53 29.37
N SER A 10 -9.38 -2.87 28.97
CA SER A 10 -9.44 -1.51 28.44
C SER A 10 -10.28 -1.47 27.15
N ALA A 11 -10.83 -0.30 26.81
CA ALA A 11 -11.56 -0.12 25.55
C ALA A 11 -10.70 -0.48 24.32
N LEU A 12 -9.38 -0.29 24.39
CA LEU A 12 -8.43 -0.70 23.36
C LEU A 12 -8.33 -2.23 23.24
N ALA A 13 -8.31 -2.95 24.37
CA ALA A 13 -8.29 -4.42 24.36
C ALA A 13 -9.62 -5.01 23.87
N GLN A 14 -10.76 -4.38 24.21
CA GLN A 14 -12.07 -4.79 23.71
C GLN A 14 -12.23 -4.50 22.20
N ALA A 15 -11.72 -3.36 21.72
CA ALA A 15 -11.64 -3.06 20.29
C ALA A 15 -10.69 -4.02 19.55
N GLY A 16 -9.69 -4.57 20.25
CA GLY A 16 -8.77 -5.59 19.75
C GLY A 16 -9.44 -6.92 19.40
N GLU A 17 -10.49 -7.29 20.15
CA GLU A 17 -11.21 -8.56 20.01
C GLU A 17 -12.24 -8.56 18.87
N ALA A 18 -12.79 -7.39 18.52
CA ALA A 18 -13.73 -7.27 17.41
C ALA A 18 -13.00 -7.24 16.07
N ALA A 19 -13.44 -8.08 15.12
CA ALA A 19 -12.92 -8.03 13.76
C ALA A 19 -13.26 -6.67 13.13
N MET A 20 -12.24 -5.89 12.81
CA MET A 20 -12.40 -4.65 12.06
C MET A 20 -12.59 -4.98 10.58
N VAL A 21 -13.22 -4.07 9.85
CA VAL A 21 -13.44 -4.21 8.41
C VAL A 21 -12.70 -3.07 7.72
N ALA A 22 -11.95 -3.40 6.67
CA ALA A 22 -11.32 -2.44 5.77
C ALA A 22 -11.76 -2.72 4.34
N ASP A 23 -12.27 -1.71 3.65
CA ASP A 23 -12.65 -1.80 2.24
C ASP A 23 -11.47 -1.34 1.37
N THR A 24 -10.69 -2.32 0.89
CA THR A 24 -9.45 -2.08 0.14
C THR A 24 -9.64 -2.16 -1.38
N MET A 25 -8.58 -1.85 -2.12
CA MET A 25 -8.60 -1.89 -3.59
C MET A 25 -8.77 -3.31 -4.14
N GLY A 26 -8.40 -4.35 -3.39
CA GLY A 26 -8.68 -5.76 -3.73
C GLY A 26 -9.88 -6.36 -3.00
N GLY A 27 -10.79 -5.51 -2.51
CA GLY A 27 -12.00 -5.89 -1.84
C GLY A 27 -11.92 -5.83 -0.32
N ARG A 28 -12.99 -6.31 0.32
CA ARG A 28 -13.16 -6.28 1.77
C ARG A 28 -12.20 -7.23 2.48
N VAL A 29 -11.55 -6.72 3.52
CA VAL A 29 -10.67 -7.48 4.41
C VAL A 29 -11.18 -7.37 5.85
N HIS A 30 -11.21 -8.50 6.56
CA HIS A 30 -11.50 -8.56 7.98
C HIS A 30 -10.17 -8.65 8.74
N VAL A 31 -9.94 -7.73 9.67
CA VAL A 31 -8.70 -7.59 10.42
C VAL A 31 -8.96 -7.92 11.88
N ARG A 32 -8.17 -8.83 12.44
CA ARG A 32 -8.17 -9.16 13.87
C ARG A 32 -6.76 -9.03 14.39
N TRP A 33 -6.60 -8.39 15.54
CA TRP A 33 -5.30 -8.34 16.21
C TRP A 33 -4.99 -9.69 16.85
N ASP A 34 -3.76 -10.15 16.66
CA ASP A 34 -3.22 -11.31 17.38
C ASP A 34 -2.28 -10.80 18.46
N GLU A 35 -2.72 -10.87 19.71
CA GLU A 35 -1.95 -10.41 20.88
C GLU A 35 -0.69 -11.27 21.14
N THR A 36 -0.61 -12.45 20.53
CA THR A 36 0.49 -13.41 20.72
C THR A 36 1.49 -13.41 19.57
N ALA A 37 1.12 -12.86 18.42
CA ALA A 37 1.99 -12.77 17.26
C ALA A 37 2.99 -11.61 17.37
N GLN A 38 4.16 -11.79 16.75
CA GLN A 38 5.11 -10.69 16.58
C GLN A 38 4.54 -9.65 15.62
N ALA A 39 4.71 -8.37 15.94
CA ALA A 39 4.31 -7.28 15.07
C ALA A 39 5.07 -7.36 13.73
N THR A 40 4.34 -7.34 12.62
CA THR A 40 4.94 -7.27 11.29
C THR A 40 5.00 -5.81 10.81
N PRO A 41 6.08 -5.40 10.11
CA PRO A 41 6.17 -4.03 9.57
C PRO A 41 5.03 -3.68 8.59
N HIS A 42 4.37 -4.69 8.01
CA HIS A 42 3.31 -4.52 7.00
C HIS A 42 1.91 -4.82 7.54
N GLY A 43 1.75 -5.10 8.84
CA GLY A 43 0.44 -5.44 9.42
C GLY A 43 -0.63 -4.36 9.24
N GLN A 44 -0.22 -3.11 9.05
CA GLN A 44 -1.12 -1.97 8.84
C GLN A 44 -1.41 -1.66 7.34
N ILE A 45 -0.84 -2.42 6.41
CA ILE A 45 -0.96 -2.13 4.96
C ILE A 45 -2.42 -2.14 4.48
N VAL A 46 -3.28 -2.93 5.12
CA VAL A 46 -4.70 -3.04 4.82
C VAL A 46 -5.45 -1.72 5.06
N PHE A 47 -5.16 -1.03 6.16
CA PHE A 47 -5.75 0.28 6.47
C PHE A 47 -5.19 1.38 5.56
N PHE A 48 -3.89 1.30 5.23
CA PHE A 48 -3.32 2.20 4.24
C PHE A 48 -3.94 2.00 2.85
N ALA A 49 -4.22 0.75 2.46
CA ALA A 49 -4.88 0.44 1.21
C ALA A 49 -6.33 0.96 1.15
N GLU A 50 -7.08 0.91 2.26
CA GLU A 50 -8.40 1.54 2.38
C GLU A 50 -8.32 3.07 2.25
N PHE A 51 -7.33 3.70 2.88
CA PHE A 51 -7.06 5.13 2.68
C PHE A 51 -6.81 5.45 1.20
N LEU A 52 -5.95 4.67 0.52
CA LEU A 52 -5.67 4.86 -0.90
C LEU A 52 -6.90 4.66 -1.79
N ALA A 53 -7.74 3.66 -1.47
CA ALA A 53 -9.00 3.41 -2.17
C ALA A 53 -9.97 4.58 -2.00
N THR A 54 -10.13 5.06 -0.76
CA THR A 54 -11.04 6.16 -0.42
C THR A 54 -10.61 7.48 -1.06
N ALA A 55 -9.30 7.80 -1.01
CA ALA A 55 -8.77 9.02 -1.58
C ALA A 55 -8.64 8.95 -3.12
N GLY A 56 -8.62 7.75 -3.70
CA GLY A 56 -8.41 7.48 -5.13
C GLY A 56 -7.03 7.92 -5.65
N VAL A 57 -6.09 8.27 -4.78
CA VAL A 57 -4.77 8.83 -5.15
C VAL A 57 -3.91 7.81 -5.90
N PHE A 58 -3.94 6.54 -5.48
CA PHE A 58 -3.17 5.48 -6.14
C PHE A 58 -3.74 5.17 -7.52
N ASP A 59 -5.07 5.09 -7.67
CA ASP A 59 -5.69 4.82 -8.97
C ASP A 59 -5.42 5.94 -9.96
N ARG A 60 -5.57 7.21 -9.56
CA ARG A 60 -5.23 8.35 -10.42
C ARG A 60 -3.76 8.34 -10.84
N TRP A 61 -2.85 8.06 -9.91
CA TRP A 61 -1.41 7.97 -10.20
C TRP A 61 -1.10 6.85 -11.20
N VAL A 62 -1.69 5.67 -11.03
CA VAL A 62 -1.52 4.52 -11.93
C VAL A 62 -2.13 4.79 -13.30
N GLN A 63 -3.33 5.39 -13.38
CA GLN A 63 -4.00 5.67 -14.66
C GLN A 63 -3.25 6.72 -15.49
N ALA A 64 -2.63 7.71 -14.85
CA ALA A 64 -1.83 8.73 -15.52
C ALA A 64 -0.39 8.26 -15.85
N CYS A 65 -0.02 7.03 -15.49
CA CYS A 65 1.35 6.55 -15.65
C CYS A 65 1.75 6.45 -17.14
N PRO A 66 2.89 7.05 -17.55
CA PRO A 66 3.33 7.04 -18.94
C PRO A 66 3.94 5.71 -19.38
N LEU A 67 4.03 4.72 -18.48
CA LEU A 67 4.57 3.41 -18.79
C LEU A 67 3.66 2.67 -19.78
N HIS A 68 4.17 2.44 -20.98
CA HIS A 68 3.48 1.68 -22.01
C HIS A 68 4.29 0.44 -22.38
N TYR A 69 3.61 -0.71 -22.42
CA TYR A 69 4.18 -1.97 -22.86
C TYR A 69 3.40 -2.51 -24.06
N SER A 70 4.11 -3.12 -25.00
CA SER A 70 3.52 -3.82 -26.15
C SER A 70 3.37 -5.33 -25.93
N SER A 71 4.09 -5.90 -24.95
CA SER A 71 4.12 -7.35 -24.71
C SER A 71 2.96 -7.81 -23.82
N PRO A 72 2.30 -8.93 -24.15
CA PRO A 72 1.25 -9.51 -23.30
C PRO A 72 1.80 -10.08 -21.97
N ASN A 73 3.12 -10.32 -21.90
CA ASN A 73 3.78 -10.84 -20.70
C ASN A 73 4.32 -9.72 -19.79
N ALA A 74 4.07 -8.46 -20.12
CA ALA A 74 4.56 -7.35 -19.34
C ALA A 74 3.75 -7.17 -18.04
N SER A 75 4.44 -6.84 -16.95
CA SER A 75 3.79 -6.49 -15.69
C SER A 75 2.90 -5.26 -15.88
N ARG A 76 1.75 -5.19 -15.18
CA ARG A 76 0.89 -4.02 -15.28
C ARG A 76 1.57 -2.83 -14.60
N PRO A 77 1.34 -1.58 -15.07
CA PRO A 77 1.82 -0.39 -14.36
C PRO A 77 1.42 -0.39 -12.89
N ARG A 78 0.20 -0.84 -12.59
CA ARG A 78 -0.28 -1.02 -11.21
C ARG A 78 0.63 -1.92 -10.36
N ASP A 79 1.00 -3.09 -10.89
CA ASP A 79 1.84 -4.06 -10.17
C ASP A 79 3.24 -3.49 -9.91
N VAL A 80 3.81 -2.80 -10.90
CA VAL A 80 5.10 -2.12 -10.80
C VAL A 80 5.07 -1.01 -9.76
N LEU A 81 4.13 -0.09 -9.87
CA LEU A 81 4.03 1.10 -9.01
C LEU A 81 3.63 0.71 -7.58
N GLY A 82 2.74 -0.26 -7.42
CA GLY A 82 2.37 -0.81 -6.11
C GLY A 82 3.56 -1.49 -5.43
N THR A 83 4.36 -2.26 -6.18
CA THR A 83 5.59 -2.87 -5.66
C THR A 83 6.62 -1.82 -5.24
N LEU A 84 6.81 -0.77 -6.06
CA LEU A 84 7.72 0.34 -5.74
C LEU A 84 7.28 1.08 -4.47
N MET A 85 5.99 1.45 -4.39
CA MET A 85 5.41 2.12 -3.24
C MET A 85 5.57 1.29 -1.97
N LEU A 86 5.21 0.00 -2.02
CA LEU A 86 5.36 -0.89 -0.87
C LEU A 86 6.82 -1.03 -0.44
N GLY A 87 7.75 -1.13 -1.39
CA GLY A 87 9.18 -1.16 -1.10
C GLY A 87 9.65 0.11 -0.36
N ILE A 88 9.18 1.29 -0.79
CA ILE A 88 9.49 2.56 -0.13
C ILE A 88 8.90 2.60 1.29
N LEU A 89 7.64 2.20 1.46
CA LEU A 89 6.98 2.12 2.78
C LEU A 89 7.66 1.11 3.71
N ALA A 90 8.23 0.04 3.15
CA ALA A 90 9.04 -0.94 3.86
C ALA A 90 10.44 -0.42 4.24
N GLY A 91 10.78 0.83 3.91
CA GLY A 91 12.08 1.42 4.23
C GLY A 91 13.21 1.04 3.26
N SER A 92 12.87 0.58 2.05
CA SER A 92 13.88 0.26 1.04
C SER A 92 14.66 1.50 0.62
N LYS A 93 15.99 1.48 0.82
CA LYS A 93 16.91 2.54 0.38
C LYS A 93 17.60 2.24 -0.95
N ARG A 94 17.49 1.00 -1.43
CA ARG A 94 18.08 0.50 -2.68
C ARG A 94 17.07 -0.41 -3.35
N TYR A 95 17.09 -0.47 -4.68
CA TYR A 95 16.17 -1.34 -5.43
C TYR A 95 16.24 -2.79 -4.92
N ALA A 96 17.44 -3.34 -4.72
CA ALA A 96 17.65 -4.70 -4.21
C ALA A 96 16.82 -5.04 -2.95
N HIS A 97 16.52 -4.06 -2.09
CA HIS A 97 15.76 -4.29 -0.87
C HIS A 97 14.27 -4.57 -1.13
N ILE A 98 13.74 -4.19 -2.30
CA ILE A 98 12.37 -4.51 -2.73
C ILE A 98 12.13 -6.02 -2.75
N ALA A 99 13.18 -6.83 -2.96
CA ALA A 99 13.06 -8.29 -2.86
C ALA A 99 12.52 -8.75 -1.49
N GLY A 100 12.71 -7.97 -0.41
CA GLY A 100 12.21 -8.27 0.92
C GLY A 100 10.69 -8.21 1.08
N VAL A 101 9.98 -7.47 0.22
CA VAL A 101 8.51 -7.47 0.21
C VAL A 101 7.92 -8.49 -0.77
N ARG A 102 8.76 -9.14 -1.58
CA ARG A 102 8.29 -10.11 -2.58
C ARG A 102 7.60 -11.29 -1.92
N GLY A 103 6.42 -11.64 -2.42
CA GLY A 103 5.65 -12.77 -1.91
C GLY A 103 4.62 -12.39 -0.83
N ASP A 104 4.55 -11.12 -0.41
CA ASP A 104 3.46 -10.65 0.43
C ASP A 104 2.13 -10.59 -0.36
N ALA A 105 1.40 -11.71 -0.31
CA ALA A 105 0.11 -11.85 -0.99
C ALA A 105 -0.99 -11.00 -0.35
N VAL A 106 -0.87 -10.67 0.94
CA VAL A 106 -1.85 -9.84 1.65
C VAL A 106 -1.73 -8.40 1.17
N ALA A 107 -0.51 -7.86 1.13
CA ALA A 107 -0.26 -6.53 0.60
C ALA A 107 -0.63 -6.43 -0.89
N ALA A 108 -0.25 -7.45 -1.69
CA ALA A 108 -0.63 -7.52 -3.10
C ALA A 108 -2.15 -7.45 -3.29
N LYS A 109 -2.89 -8.28 -2.55
CA LYS A 109 -4.35 -8.29 -2.61
C LYS A 109 -4.93 -6.97 -2.13
N ALA A 110 -4.53 -6.44 -0.97
CA ALA A 110 -5.07 -5.19 -0.44
C ALA A 110 -4.92 -4.02 -1.42
N LEU A 111 -3.78 -3.95 -2.12
CA LEU A 111 -3.49 -2.96 -3.16
C LEU A 111 -4.11 -3.29 -4.53
N GLY A 112 -4.85 -4.40 -4.68
CA GLY A 112 -5.47 -4.81 -5.95
C GLY A 112 -4.45 -5.12 -7.04
N LEU A 113 -3.30 -5.67 -6.67
CA LEU A 113 -2.23 -6.10 -7.59
C LEU A 113 -2.47 -7.54 -8.03
N ASN A 114 -1.99 -7.92 -9.21
CA ASN A 114 -1.90 -9.34 -9.59
C ASN A 114 -0.83 -10.08 -8.77
N GLY A 115 0.16 -9.34 -8.29
CA GLY A 115 1.26 -9.82 -7.47
C GLY A 115 2.38 -8.78 -7.38
N LEU A 116 3.26 -8.93 -6.39
CA LEU A 116 4.44 -8.08 -6.27
C LEU A 116 5.51 -8.54 -7.27
N VAL A 117 5.99 -7.60 -8.08
CA VAL A 117 6.97 -7.89 -9.13
C VAL A 117 8.39 -7.94 -8.57
N SER A 118 9.35 -8.42 -9.36
CA SER A 118 10.75 -8.37 -8.94
C SER A 118 11.30 -6.94 -8.96
N GLU A 119 12.35 -6.74 -8.18
CA GLU A 119 13.19 -5.55 -8.22
C GLU A 119 13.63 -5.19 -9.64
N ASP A 120 14.09 -6.17 -10.42
CA ASP A 120 14.49 -5.99 -11.82
C ASP A 120 13.33 -5.49 -12.69
N SER A 121 12.11 -6.01 -12.48
CA SER A 121 10.92 -5.55 -13.20
C SER A 121 10.65 -4.08 -12.89
N VAL A 122 10.73 -3.67 -11.62
CA VAL A 122 10.59 -2.26 -11.22
C VAL A 122 11.66 -1.40 -11.90
N ARG A 123 12.93 -1.79 -11.81
CA ARG A 123 14.04 -1.03 -12.41
C ARG A 123 13.88 -0.88 -13.92
N ARG A 124 13.50 -1.95 -14.62
CA ARG A 124 13.26 -1.93 -16.07
C ARG A 124 12.07 -1.06 -16.43
N ALA A 125 10.99 -1.10 -15.66
CA ALA A 125 9.83 -0.24 -15.86
C ALA A 125 10.19 1.25 -15.72
N LEU A 126 10.89 1.61 -14.65
CA LEU A 126 11.36 2.99 -14.44
C LEU A 126 12.28 3.46 -15.57
N LYS A 127 13.18 2.58 -16.05
CA LYS A 127 14.04 2.87 -17.21
C LYS A 127 13.27 3.03 -18.52
N ALA A 128 12.15 2.33 -18.69
CA ALA A 128 11.34 2.36 -19.90
C ALA A 128 10.47 3.63 -20.02
N MET A 129 10.18 4.31 -18.91
CA MET A 129 9.43 5.57 -18.95
C MET A 129 10.31 6.72 -19.45
N ALA A 130 9.86 7.38 -20.52
CA ALA A 130 10.57 8.52 -21.10
C ALA A 130 10.54 9.72 -20.15
N ALA A 131 11.71 10.29 -19.83
CA ALA A 131 11.84 11.41 -18.89
C ALA A 131 10.91 12.61 -19.18
N PRO A 132 10.69 13.04 -20.45
CA PRO A 132 9.79 14.15 -20.74
C PRO A 132 8.32 13.88 -20.37
N ALA A 133 7.89 12.62 -20.35
CA ALA A 133 6.56 12.23 -19.90
C ALA A 133 6.51 11.97 -18.39
N SER A 134 7.60 11.47 -17.81
CA SER A 134 7.68 11.11 -16.38
C SER A 134 7.66 12.31 -15.45
N GLU A 135 8.38 13.39 -15.77
CA GLU A 135 8.43 14.58 -14.90
C GLU A 135 7.05 15.22 -14.67
N PRO A 136 6.29 15.61 -15.72
CA PRO A 136 5.00 16.25 -15.51
C PRO A 136 4.01 15.32 -14.81
N TRP A 137 4.02 14.02 -15.12
CA TRP A 137 3.19 13.02 -14.44
C TRP A 137 3.46 12.95 -12.93
N MET A 138 4.74 12.86 -12.52
CA MET A 138 5.11 12.81 -11.11
C MET A 138 4.83 14.13 -10.39
N ARG A 139 5.08 15.26 -11.05
CA ARG A 139 4.80 16.59 -10.50
C ARG A 139 3.29 16.76 -10.26
N GLU A 140 2.46 16.39 -11.22
CA GLU A 140 1.01 16.49 -11.10
C GLU A 140 0.47 15.58 -9.99
N ALA A 141 0.96 14.34 -9.92
CA ALA A 141 0.60 13.40 -8.85
C ALA A 141 0.96 13.94 -7.46
N LEU A 142 2.16 14.53 -7.32
CA LEU A 142 2.58 15.17 -6.08
C LEU A 142 1.68 16.36 -5.73
N MET A 143 1.46 17.28 -6.67
CA MET A 143 0.67 18.49 -6.43
C MET A 143 -0.79 18.16 -6.08
N THR A 144 -1.39 17.19 -6.76
CA THR A 144 -2.76 16.73 -6.45
C THR A 144 -2.85 16.15 -5.04
N GLY A 145 -1.81 15.49 -4.54
CA GLY A 145 -1.80 14.91 -3.21
C GLY A 145 -1.63 15.94 -2.08
N VAL A 146 -1.04 17.10 -2.36
CA VAL A 146 -0.67 18.10 -1.32
C VAL A 146 -1.42 19.42 -1.40
N ARG A 147 -2.02 19.77 -2.56
CA ARG A 147 -2.62 21.09 -2.79
C ARG A 147 -3.68 21.44 -1.75
N ASP A 148 -4.62 20.53 -1.50
CA ASP A 148 -5.68 20.73 -0.49
C ASP A 148 -5.11 20.91 0.92
N ALA A 149 -3.94 20.36 1.22
CA ALA A 149 -3.27 20.52 2.51
C ALA A 149 -2.54 21.86 2.62
N LEU A 150 -1.97 22.35 1.51
CA LEU A 150 -1.31 23.65 1.44
C LEU A 150 -2.28 24.83 1.51
N GLU A 151 -3.55 24.61 1.15
CA GLU A 151 -4.61 25.63 1.15
C GLU A 151 -5.40 25.69 2.48
N ARG A 152 -5.08 24.83 3.45
CA ARG A 152 -5.69 24.85 4.79
C ARG A 152 -4.90 25.79 5.71
N PRO A 153 -5.58 26.70 6.45
CA PRO A 153 -4.93 27.63 7.39
C PRO A 153 -4.33 26.94 8.61
#